data_AF-A0A7W1HMZ0-F1
#
_entry.id   AF-A0A7W1HMZ0-F1
#
_cell.length_a   1.000
_cell.length_b   1.000
_cell.length_c   1.000
_cell.angle_alpha   90.00
_cell.angle_beta   90.00
_cell.angle_gamma   90.00
#
_symmetry.space_group_name_H-M   'P 1'
#
loop_
_entity.id
_entity.type
_entity.pdbx_description
1 polymer ?
#
loop_
_entity_poly.entity_id
_entity_poly.type
_entity_poly.pdbx_seq_one_letter_code
_entity_poly.pdbx_strand_id
1 'polypeptide(L)'
;MAHGSQKRVNKELGQLGYEKPNLSAIERQNATSRMMNAYLVRRSLAFSRTEESREALGWWSAIVYNFCRTQRGLRVPSNSSEGRRCYEQRTPAMAAGLTDYIWTVANVLRSPVYPARGPG
;
A
#
# COMPACT_ATOMS: atom_id res chain seq x y z
N MET A 1 -15.56 13.21 13.21
CA MET A 1 -15.30 12.34 14.39
C MET A 1 -13.83 12.45 14.77
N ALA A 2 -13.49 12.50 16.06
CA ALA A 2 -12.08 12.58 16.48
C ALA A 2 -11.31 11.31 16.07
N HIS A 3 -10.16 11.48 15.42
CA HIS A 3 -9.24 10.39 15.14
C HIS A 3 -8.68 9.85 16.47
N GLY A 4 -8.58 8.52 16.62
CA GLY A 4 -7.97 7.88 17.80
C GLY A 4 -8.91 7.57 18.98
N SER A 5 -10.22 7.80 18.88
CA SER A 5 -11.15 7.35 19.94
C SER A 5 -11.17 5.81 20.06
N GLN A 6 -11.20 5.28 21.29
CA GLN A 6 -11.23 3.83 21.54
C GLN A 6 -12.42 3.15 20.84
N LYS A 7 -13.57 3.83 20.79
CA LYS A 7 -14.76 3.35 20.07
C LYS A 7 -14.49 3.14 18.58
N ARG A 8 -13.77 4.08 17.95
CA ARG A 8 -13.38 3.94 16.54
C ARG A 8 -12.35 2.83 16.37
N VAL A 9 -11.33 2.76 17.23
CA VAL A 9 -10.31 1.70 17.17
C VAL A 9 -10.96 0.31 17.23
N ASN A 10 -11.86 0.08 18.19
CA ASN A 10 -12.56 -1.21 18.32
C ASN A 10 -13.42 -1.54 17.09
N LYS A 11 -14.08 -0.54 16.49
CA LYS A 11 -14.86 -0.73 15.26
C LYS A 11 -13.98 -1.18 14.09
N GLU A 12 -12.86 -0.49 13.86
CA GLU A 12 -11.95 -0.78 12.75
C GLU A 12 -11.27 -2.16 12.94
N LEU A 13 -10.87 -2.48 14.18
CA LEU A 13 -10.33 -3.80 14.53
C LEU A 13 -11.32 -4.93 14.23
N GLY A 14 -12.59 -4.76 14.62
CA GLY A 14 -13.64 -5.73 14.34
C GLY A 14 -13.88 -5.94 12.84
N GLN A 15 -13.83 -4.87 12.03
CA GLN A 15 -13.93 -4.97 10.56
C GLN A 15 -12.76 -5.72 9.93
N LEU A 16 -11.57 -5.57 10.51
CA LEU A 16 -10.35 -6.24 10.03
C LEU A 16 -10.18 -7.66 10.64
N GLY A 17 -11.07 -8.09 11.53
CA GLY A 17 -10.98 -9.40 12.20
C GLY A 17 -9.87 -9.49 13.25
N TYR A 18 -9.42 -8.36 13.80
CA TYR A 18 -8.41 -8.31 14.87
C TYR A 18 -9.05 -8.04 16.23
N GLU A 19 -8.53 -8.68 17.28
CA GLU A 19 -8.93 -8.36 18.67
C GLU A 19 -8.04 -7.27 19.28
N LYS A 20 -6.78 -7.18 18.84
CA LYS A 20 -5.78 -6.25 19.38
C LYS A 20 -5.04 -5.52 18.25
N PRO A 21 -4.71 -4.23 18.42
CA PRO A 21 -3.89 -3.49 17.45
C PRO A 21 -2.53 -4.16 17.28
N ASN A 22 -2.14 -4.44 16.03
CA ASN A 22 -0.78 -4.84 15.72
C ASN A 22 0.06 -3.60 15.42
N LEU A 23 0.77 -3.09 16.45
CA LEU A 23 1.65 -1.92 16.34
C LEU A 23 2.74 -2.11 15.27
N SER A 24 3.29 -3.32 15.13
CA SER A 24 4.35 -3.59 14.16
C SER A 24 3.89 -3.40 12.72
N ALA A 25 2.63 -3.74 12.41
CA ALA A 25 2.04 -3.54 11.09
C ALA A 25 1.87 -2.04 10.77
N ILE A 26 1.40 -1.26 11.74
CA ILE A 26 1.23 0.19 11.62
C ILE A 26 2.58 0.87 11.43
N GLU A 27 3.57 0.55 12.26
CA GLU A 27 4.89 1.18 12.18
C GLU A 27 5.63 0.80 10.90
N ARG A 28 5.48 -0.44 10.41
CA ARG A 28 6.01 -0.83 9.11
C ARG A 28 5.40 0.00 7.97
N GLN A 29 4.07 0.18 7.99
CA GLN A 29 3.39 1.01 6.99
C GLN A 29 3.82 2.48 7.06
N ASN A 30 4.01 3.02 8.26
CA ASN A 30 4.54 4.36 8.47
C ASN A 30 5.95 4.49 7.89
N ALA A 31 6.85 3.55 8.18
CA ALA A 31 8.20 3.54 7.65
C ALA A 31 8.22 3.48 6.11
N THR A 32 7.42 2.61 5.50
CA THR A 32 7.25 2.54 4.05
C THR A 32 6.76 3.86 3.47
N SER A 33 5.74 4.47 4.09
CA SER A 33 5.20 5.76 3.68
C SER A 33 6.25 6.86 3.73
N ARG A 34 7.07 6.93 4.80
CA ARG A 34 8.17 7.90 4.90
C ARG A 34 9.25 7.69 3.86
N MET A 35 9.55 6.43 3.50
CA MET A 35 10.55 6.13 2.47
C MET A 35 10.07 6.50 1.06
N MET A 36 8.76 6.46 0.83
CA MET A 36 8.15 6.69 -0.49
C MET A 36 7.65 8.13 -0.70
N ASN A 37 7.36 8.86 0.38
CA ASN A 37 6.77 10.19 0.33
C ASN A 37 7.61 11.19 1.14
N ALA A 38 8.27 12.10 0.42
CA ALA A 38 9.13 13.13 1.01
C ALA A 38 8.39 14.08 1.98
N TYR A 39 7.07 14.20 1.87
CA TYR A 39 6.25 15.03 2.78
C TYR A 39 6.00 14.36 4.13
N LEU A 40 6.23 13.04 4.25
CA LEU A 40 6.06 12.30 5.49
C LEU A 40 7.39 12.10 6.24
N VAL A 41 8.52 12.44 5.61
CA VAL A 41 9.85 12.37 6.23
C VAL A 41 9.96 13.41 7.35
N ARG A 42 10.50 12.97 8.50
CA ARG A 42 10.76 13.86 9.64
C ARG A 42 11.85 14.88 9.27
N ARG A 43 11.60 16.18 9.53
CA ARG A 43 12.52 17.29 9.21
C ARG A 43 12.82 17.43 7.71
N SER A 44 11.83 17.18 6.87
CA SER A 44 11.91 17.45 5.42
C SER A 44 11.80 18.95 5.12
N LEU A 45 12.46 19.40 4.04
CA LEU A 45 12.19 20.70 3.41
C LEU A 45 11.08 20.61 2.36
N ALA A 46 10.58 19.41 2.09
CA ALA A 46 9.46 19.19 1.19
C ALA A 46 8.14 19.38 1.94
N PHE A 47 7.32 20.33 1.49
CA PHE A 47 6.00 20.60 2.05
C PHE A 47 4.92 20.28 1.00
N SER A 48 3.89 19.54 1.40
CA SER A 48 2.66 19.45 0.61
C SER A 48 1.94 20.79 0.74
N ARG A 49 1.85 21.55 -0.36
CA ARG A 49 1.19 22.86 -0.37
C ARG A 49 -0.30 22.80 -0.05
N THR A 50 -0.94 21.65 -0.29
CA THR A 50 -2.39 21.44 -0.05
C THR A 50 -2.68 20.07 0.57
N GLU A 51 -3.85 19.92 1.17
CA GLU A 51 -4.31 18.66 1.76
C GLU A 51 -4.54 17.58 0.68
N GLU A 52 -5.10 17.96 -0.46
CA GLU A 52 -5.35 17.07 -1.59
C GLU A 52 -4.05 16.46 -2.12
N SER A 53 -2.98 17.27 -2.18
CA SER A 53 -1.66 16.80 -2.60
C SER A 53 -1.10 15.76 -1.62
N ARG A 54 -1.32 15.97 -0.31
CA ARG A 54 -0.88 15.05 0.74
C ARG A 54 -1.64 13.73 0.66
N GLU A 55 -2.96 13.79 0.45
CA GLU A 55 -3.81 12.62 0.30
C GLU A 55 -3.47 11.84 -0.98
N ALA A 56 -3.38 12.52 -2.12
CA ALA A 56 -3.03 11.92 -3.40
C ALA A 56 -1.69 11.17 -3.35
N LEU A 57 -0.67 11.75 -2.73
CA LEU A 57 0.63 11.09 -2.56
C LEU A 57 0.62 9.95 -1.54
N GLY A 58 -0.27 10.02 -0.53
CA GLY A 58 -0.55 8.90 0.37
C GLY A 58 -1.10 7.70 -0.40
N TRP A 59 -2.14 7.91 -1.20
CA TRP A 59 -2.73 6.88 -2.06
C TRP A 59 -1.74 6.36 -3.09
N TRP A 60 -0.98 7.26 -3.73
CA TRP A 60 0.07 6.89 -4.68
C TRP A 60 1.09 5.93 -4.05
N SER A 61 1.58 6.27 -2.85
CA SER A 61 2.55 5.45 -2.13
C SER A 61 1.97 4.08 -1.79
N ALA A 62 0.72 4.03 -1.33
CA ALA A 62 0.02 2.78 -1.00
C ALA A 62 -0.19 1.90 -2.25
N ILE A 63 -0.65 2.46 -3.37
CA ILE A 63 -0.90 1.72 -4.60
C ILE A 63 0.42 1.17 -5.17
N VAL A 64 1.44 2.03 -5.32
CA VAL A 64 2.74 1.62 -5.87
C VAL A 64 3.40 0.54 -5.02
N TYR A 65 3.35 0.67 -3.68
CA TYR A 65 3.90 -0.35 -2.80
C TYR A 65 3.18 -1.70 -2.92
N ASN A 66 1.84 -1.68 -2.92
CA ASN A 66 1.05 -2.91 -2.88
C ASN A 66 0.93 -3.60 -4.25
N PHE A 67 0.84 -2.86 -5.35
CA PHE A 67 0.58 -3.43 -6.68
C PHE A 67 1.83 -3.56 -7.55
N CYS A 68 2.81 -2.66 -7.39
CA CYS A 68 3.96 -2.60 -8.31
C CYS A 68 5.27 -3.15 -7.72
N ARG A 69 5.46 -3.10 -6.39
CA ARG A 69 6.72 -3.51 -5.75
C ARG A 69 6.66 -4.94 -5.21
N THR A 70 7.51 -5.80 -5.74
CA THR A 70 7.68 -7.16 -5.23
C THR A 70 8.36 -7.16 -3.87
N GLN A 71 7.93 -8.06 -2.99
CA GLN A 71 8.48 -8.19 -1.63
C GLN A 71 9.14 -9.55 -1.47
N ARG A 72 10.40 -9.55 -1.01
CA ARG A 72 11.19 -10.77 -0.83
C ARG A 72 10.49 -11.80 0.07
N GLY A 73 9.80 -11.34 1.10
CA GLY A 73 9.08 -12.17 2.08
C GLY A 73 7.75 -12.74 1.59
N LEU A 74 7.24 -12.29 0.44
CA LEU A 74 5.99 -12.80 -0.15
C LEU A 74 6.23 -13.79 -1.29
N ARG A 75 7.49 -14.08 -1.61
CA ARG A 75 7.85 -15.01 -2.68
C ARG A 75 7.37 -16.42 -2.34
N VAL A 76 6.88 -17.13 -3.34
CA VAL A 76 6.44 -18.53 -3.21
C VAL A 76 7.36 -19.44 -4.01
N PRO A 77 7.53 -20.72 -3.62
CA PRO A 77 8.27 -21.68 -4.44
C PRO A 77 7.72 -21.74 -5.85
N SER A 78 8.60 -21.71 -6.86
CA SER A 78 8.17 -21.91 -8.24
C SER A 78 8.04 -23.40 -8.54
N ASN A 79 7.01 -23.77 -9.31
CA ASN A 79 6.82 -25.14 -9.77
C ASN A 79 7.71 -25.51 -10.97
N SER A 80 8.49 -24.56 -11.50
CA SER A 80 9.33 -24.77 -12.68
C SER A 80 10.64 -25.48 -12.31
N SER A 81 10.86 -26.67 -12.87
CA SER A 81 12.06 -27.50 -12.70
C SER A 81 13.28 -27.02 -13.51
N GLU A 82 13.12 -25.98 -14.34
CA GLU A 82 14.18 -25.47 -15.21
C GLU A 82 14.87 -24.22 -14.62
N GLY A 83 16.01 -24.46 -13.96
CA GLY A 83 17.07 -23.47 -13.76
C GLY A 83 16.88 -22.45 -12.63
N ARG A 84 17.69 -22.56 -11.56
CA ARG A 84 18.12 -21.56 -10.54
C ARG A 84 17.11 -20.57 -9.90
N ARG A 85 15.87 -20.42 -10.37
CA ARG A 85 14.83 -19.56 -9.77
C ARG A 85 13.81 -20.42 -9.05
N CYS A 86 14.16 -20.84 -7.84
CA CYS A 86 13.28 -21.60 -6.97
C CYS A 86 12.11 -20.78 -6.38
N TYR A 87 11.89 -19.52 -6.84
CA TYR A 87 10.92 -18.61 -6.23
C TYR A 87 10.28 -17.64 -7.25
N GLU A 88 8.96 -17.52 -7.17
CA GLU A 88 8.17 -16.54 -7.90
C GLU A 88 8.04 -15.24 -7.09
N GLN A 89 8.17 -14.12 -7.78
CA GLN A 89 8.06 -12.80 -7.16
C GLN A 89 6.60 -12.45 -6.95
N ARG A 90 6.26 -11.91 -5.77
CA ARG A 90 4.90 -11.47 -5.47
C ARG A 90 4.89 -10.08 -4.85
N THR A 91 3.84 -9.34 -5.15
CA THR A 91 3.50 -8.07 -4.50
C THR A 91 2.52 -8.33 -3.35
N PRO A 92 2.34 -7.38 -2.41
CA PRO A 92 1.31 -7.48 -1.37
C PRO A 92 -0.11 -7.67 -1.94
N ALA A 93 -0.47 -6.98 -3.02
CA ALA A 93 -1.76 -7.13 -3.67
C ALA A 93 -1.96 -8.54 -4.24
N MET A 94 -0.90 -9.15 -4.78
CA MET A 94 -0.95 -10.56 -5.18
C MET A 94 -1.15 -11.47 -3.97
N ALA A 95 -0.42 -11.26 -2.87
CA ALA A 95 -0.56 -12.06 -1.65
C ALA A 95 -1.97 -11.97 -1.05
N ALA A 96 -2.62 -10.82 -1.18
CA ALA A 96 -4.00 -10.59 -0.76
C ALA A 96 -5.06 -11.09 -1.77
N GLY A 97 -4.66 -11.61 -2.94
CA GLY A 97 -5.59 -12.10 -3.96
C GLY A 97 -6.31 -11.00 -4.75
N LEU A 98 -5.80 -9.76 -4.72
CA LEU A 98 -6.41 -8.62 -5.42
C LEU A 98 -6.02 -8.54 -6.91
N THR A 99 -4.92 -9.20 -7.29
CA THR A 99 -4.38 -9.25 -8.65
C THR A 99 -3.51 -10.51 -8.78
N ASP A 100 -3.38 -11.05 -9.98
CA ASP A 100 -2.53 -12.20 -10.31
C ASP A 100 -1.24 -11.80 -11.03
N TYR A 101 -1.10 -10.52 -11.40
CA TYR A 101 0.12 -9.97 -12.01
C TYR A 101 0.70 -8.78 -11.22
N ILE A 102 2.00 -8.52 -11.46
CA ILE A 102 2.71 -7.36 -10.96
C ILE A 102 2.40 -6.17 -11.86
N TRP A 103 1.83 -5.11 -11.28
CA TRP A 103 1.50 -3.91 -12.05
C TRP A 103 2.74 -3.07 -12.33
N THR A 104 2.76 -2.39 -13.47
CA THR A 104 3.69 -1.28 -13.67
C THR A 104 3.08 0.03 -13.19
N VAL A 105 3.91 1.01 -12.85
CA VAL A 105 3.48 2.39 -12.59
C VAL A 105 2.61 2.93 -13.73
N ALA A 106 2.95 2.58 -14.96
CA ALA A 106 2.21 2.99 -16.14
C ALA A 106 0.81 2.34 -16.22
N ASN A 107 0.64 1.09 -15.76
CA ASN A 107 -0.69 0.47 -15.65
C ASN A 107 -1.56 1.21 -14.64
N VAL A 108 -1.00 1.59 -13.49
CA VAL A 108 -1.72 2.36 -12.46
C VAL A 108 -2.22 3.69 -13.03
N LEU A 109 -1.35 4.46 -13.69
CA LEU A 109 -1.72 5.77 -14.25
C LEU A 109 -2.75 5.68 -15.38
N ARG A 110 -2.80 4.56 -16.10
CA ARG A 110 -3.78 4.31 -17.17
C ARG A 110 -5.09 3.69 -16.68
N SER A 111 -5.21 3.36 -15.40
CA SER A 111 -6.38 2.69 -14.83
C SER A 111 -7.06 3.61 -13.82
N PRO A 112 -7.79 4.65 -14.27
CA PRO A 112 -8.49 5.53 -13.36
C PRO A 112 -9.54 4.74 -12.57
N VAL A 113 -9.55 4.94 -11.24
CA VAL A 113 -10.51 4.31 -10.32
C VAL A 113 -11.87 5.05 -10.33
N TYR A 114 -11.92 6.21 -11.00
CA TYR A 114 -13.14 6.96 -11.24
C TYR A 114 -13.67 6.64 -12.64
N PRO A 115 -15.00 6.63 -12.84
CA PRO A 115 -15.56 6.63 -14.19
C PRO A 115 -15.00 7.82 -14.98
N ALA A 116 -14.77 7.64 -16.28
CA ALA A 116 -14.16 8.66 -17.15
C ALA A 116 -14.94 9.99 -17.27
N ARG A 117 -16.11 10.09 -16.62
CA ARG A 117 -16.87 11.33 -16.47
C ARG A 117 -16.64 11.84 -15.05
N GLY A 118 -16.10 13.05 -14.93
CA GLY A 118 -15.81 13.72 -13.66
C GLY A 118 -17.05 13.88 -12.75
N PRO A 119 -16.90 14.51 -11.57
CA PRO A 119 -18.00 14.66 -10.63
C PRO A 119 -19.15 15.42 -11.30
N GLY A 120 -20.28 14.74 -11.47
CA GLY A 120 -21.57 15.35 -11.80
C GLY A 120 -22.32 15.73 -10.53
#